data_AF-A0A7I8EUC1-F1
#
_entry.id   AF-A0A7I8EUC1-F1
#
_cell.length_a   1.000
_cell.length_b   1.000
_cell.length_c   1.000
_cell.angle_alpha   90.00
_cell.angle_beta   90.00
_cell.angle_gamma   90.00
#
_symmetry.space_group_name_H-M   'P 1'
#
loop_
_entity.id
_entity.type
_entity.pdbx_description
1 polymer ?
#
loop_
_entity_poly.entity_id
_entity_poly.type
_entity_poly.pdbx_seq_one_letter_code
_entity_poly.pdbx_strand_id
1 'polypeptide(L)' 'MNSTSNTAVLNAQQRMEQYWYALVQAEQQGASPQMLENLYDMYIQAVEQYNRCAALVRNAQLRS' A
#
# COMPACT_ATOMS: atom_id res chain seq x y z
N MET A 1 6.40 -17.98 -14.18
CA MET A 1 5.55 -16.78 -14.00
C MET A 1 5.59 -16.20 -12.58
N ASN A 2 6.45 -16.67 -11.66
CA ASN A 2 6.37 -16.29 -10.23
C ASN A 2 7.12 -15.01 -9.85
N SER A 3 8.12 -14.59 -10.62
CA SER A 3 8.94 -13.42 -10.30
C SER A 3 8.15 -12.11 -10.42
N THR A 4 7.32 -11.98 -11.45
CA THR A 4 6.55 -10.75 -11.74
C THR A 4 5.47 -10.47 -10.69
N SER A 5 4.79 -11.51 -10.20
CA SER A 5 3.74 -11.37 -9.18
C SER A 5 4.33 -11.01 -7.81
N ASN A 6 5.53 -11.52 -7.48
CA ASN A 6 6.24 -11.12 -6.26
C ASN A 6 6.72 -9.67 -6.31
N THR A 7 7.21 -9.20 -7.47
CA THR A 7 7.58 -7.78 -7.65
C THR A 7 6.37 -6.85 -7.48
N ALA A 8 5.18 -7.25 -7.95
CA ALA A 8 3.97 -6.45 -7.79
C ALA A 8 3.56 -6.26 -6.31
N VAL A 9 3.70 -7.31 -5.49
CA VAL A 9 3.43 -7.23 -4.04
C VAL A 9 4.44 -6.31 -3.36
N LEU A 10 5.73 -6.45 -3.67
CA LEU A 10 6.79 -5.60 -3.09
C LEU A 10 6.59 -4.13 -3.44
N ASN A 11 6.27 -3.82 -4.69
CA ASN A 11 6.00 -2.45 -5.12
C ASN A 11 4.75 -1.88 -4.42
N ALA A 12 3.69 -2.67 -4.28
CA ALA A 12 2.48 -2.24 -3.58
C ALA A 12 2.73 -2.03 -2.07
N GLN A 13 3.54 -2.89 -1.45
CA GLN A 13 3.97 -2.73 -0.05
C GLN A 13 4.78 -1.45 0.14
N GLN A 14 5.78 -1.21 -0.70
CA GLN A 14 6.60 0.00 -0.62
C GLN A 14 5.74 1.27 -0.74
N ARG A 15 4.75 1.26 -1.64
CA ARG A 15 3.82 2.40 -1.83
C ARG A 15 2.93 2.61 -0.60
N MET A 16 2.43 1.54 0.00
CA MET A 16 1.66 1.60 1.26
C MET A 16 2.50 2.21 2.39
N GLU A 17 3.75 1.77 2.55
CA GLU A 17 4.69 2.29 3.56
C GLU A 17 5.01 3.77 3.35
N GLN A 18 5.17 4.20 2.10
CA GLN A 18 5.40 5.62 1.76
C GLN A 18 4.24 6.52 2.17
N TYR A 19 2.99 6.13 1.87
CA TYR A 19 1.83 6.93 2.27
C TYR A 19 1.61 6.93 3.78
N TRP A 20 1.88 5.81 4.46
CA TRP A 20 1.86 5.76 5.92
C TRP A 20 2.88 6.72 6.53
N TYR A 21 4.12 6.69 6.04
CA TYR A 21 5.16 7.60 6.51
C TYR A 21 4.79 9.07 6.26
N ALA A 22 4.29 9.39 5.06
CA ALA A 22 3.86 10.74 4.72
C ALA A 22 2.71 11.22 5.62
N LEU A 23 1.74 10.37 5.94
CA LEU A 23 0.65 10.68 6.85
C LEU A 23 1.16 11.00 8.25
N VAL A 24 1.99 10.12 8.83
CA VAL A 24 2.57 10.32 10.17
C VAL A 24 3.43 11.59 10.22
N GLN A 25 4.22 11.83 9.19
CA GLN A 25 5.05 13.04 9.10
C GLN A 25 4.19 14.31 9.02
N ALA A 26 3.13 14.31 8.20
CA ALA A 26 2.23 15.44 8.07
C ALA A 26 1.49 15.75 9.38
N GLU A 27 1.04 14.71 10.10
CA GLU A 27 0.40 14.87 11.40
C GLU A 27 1.35 15.50 12.43
N GLN A 28 2.59 15.02 12.50
CA GLN A 28 3.63 15.58 13.38
C GLN A 28 3.99 17.03 13.07
N GLN A 29 3.84 17.45 11.81
CA GLN A 29 4.07 18.82 11.37
C GLN A 29 2.85 19.73 11.57
N GLY A 30 1.75 19.21 12.12
CA GLY A 30 0.51 19.97 12.32
C GLY A 30 -0.20 20.31 11.01
N ALA A 31 -0.15 19.41 10.03
CA ALA A 31 -0.90 19.57 8.79
C ALA A 31 -2.41 19.69 9.05
N SER A 32 -3.13 20.31 8.10
CA SER A 32 -4.57 20.49 8.23
C SER A 32 -5.32 19.15 8.20
N PRO A 33 -6.49 19.05 8.86
CA PRO A 33 -7.31 17.85 8.82
C PRO A 33 -7.62 17.38 7.39
N GLN A 34 -7.92 18.31 6.47
CA GLN A 34 -8.17 17.99 5.06
C GLN A 34 -6.97 17.31 4.37
N MET A 35 -5.74 17.73 4.72
CA MET A 35 -4.54 17.12 4.17
C MET A 35 -4.31 15.72 4.75
N LEU A 36 -4.58 15.53 6.04
CA LEU A 36 -4.50 14.23 6.69
C LEU A 36 -5.54 13.24 6.13
N GLU A 37 -6.77 13.69 5.89
CA GLU A 37 -7.82 12.91 5.23
C GLU A 37 -7.40 12.47 3.83
N ASN A 38 -6.87 13.39 3.02
CA ASN A 38 -6.37 13.05 1.68
C ASN A 38 -5.23 12.02 1.73
N LEU A 39 -4.31 12.15 2.68
CA LEU A 39 -3.20 11.18 2.85
C LEU A 39 -3.71 9.83 3.35
N TYR A 40 -4.71 9.82 4.22
CA TYR A 40 -5.36 8.61 4.69
C TYR A 40 -6.08 7.88 3.55
N ASP A 41 -6.83 8.59 2.70
CA ASP A 41 -7.48 8.00 1.53
C ASP A 41 -6.47 7.37 0.57
N MET A 42 -5.33 8.03 0.34
CA MET A 42 -4.24 7.49 -0.48
C MET A 42 -3.59 6.27 0.16
N TYR A 43 -3.41 6.27 1.47
CA TYR A 43 -2.93 5.11 2.22
C TYR A 43 -3.89 3.92 2.08
N ILE A 44 -5.20 4.13 2.25
CA ILE A 44 -6.21 3.07 2.10
C ILE A 44 -6.18 2.48 0.68
N GLN A 45 -6.12 3.31 -0.36
CA GLN A 45 -5.99 2.84 -1.74
C GLN A 45 -4.73 1.98 -1.94
N ALA A 46 -3.61 2.35 -1.31
CA ALA A 46 -2.37 1.57 -1.38
C ALA A 46 -2.48 0.23 -0.62
N VAL A 47 -3.15 0.19 0.52
CA VAL A 47 -3.45 -1.04 1.28
C VAL A 47 -4.31 -1.99 0.43
N GLU A 48 -5.36 -1.48 -0.22
CA GLU A 48 -6.21 -2.29 -1.09
C GLU A 48 -5.45 -2.88 -2.28
N GLN A 49 -4.55 -2.09 -2.87
CA GLN A 49 -3.67 -2.56 -3.94
C GLN A 49 -2.73 -3.67 -3.46
N TYR A 50 -2.10 -3.49 -2.30
CA TYR A 50 -1.25 -4.51 -1.68
C TYR A 50 -2.04 -5.80 -1.43
N ASN A 51 -3.21 -5.70 -0.81
CA ASN A 51 -4.08 -6.84 -0.52
C ASN A 51 -4.47 -7.60 -1.79
N ARG A 52 -4.78 -6.88 -2.87
CA ARG A 52 -5.09 -7.49 -4.18
C ARG A 52 -3.89 -8.24 -4.75
N CYS A 53 -2.71 -7.64 -4.75
CA CYS A 53 -1.49 -8.29 -5.23
C CYS A 53 -1.13 -9.51 -4.39
N ALA A 54 -1.21 -9.40 -3.06
CA ALA A 54 -0.91 -10.48 -2.13
C ALA A 54 -1.88 -11.66 -2.30
N ALA A 55 -3.18 -11.37 -2.49
CA ALA A 55 -4.19 -12.39 -2.76
C ALA A 55 -3.92 -13.12 -4.09
N LEU A 56 -3.50 -12.42 -5.14
CA LEU A 56 -3.15 -13.03 -6.43
C LEU A 56 -1.96 -13.98 -6.29
N VAL A 57 -0.89 -13.58 -5.58
CA VAL A 57 0.28 -14.44 -5.33
C VAL A 57 -0.12 -15.66 -4.50
N ARG A 58 -0.87 -15.47 -3.41
CA ARG A 58 -1.33 -16.56 -2.56
C ARG A 58 -2.19 -17.57 -3.33
N ASN A 59 -3.11 -17.08 -4.16
CA ASN A 59 -3.97 -17.94 -4.98
C ASN A 59 -3.19 -18.68 -6.08
N ALA A 60 -2.13 -18.07 -6.63
CA ALA A 60 -1.25 -18.74 -7.58
C ALA A 60 -0.43 -19.86 -6.91
N GLN A 61 0.05 -19.66 -5.68
CA GLN A 61 0.78 -20.67 -4.89
C GLN A 61 -0.10 -21.85 -4.46
N LEU A 62 -1.39 -21.63 -4.22
CA LEU A 62 -2.35 -22.71 -3.88
C LEU A 62 -2.79 -23.54 -5.10
N ARG A 63 -2.57 -23.02 -6.31
CA ARG A 63 -2.95 -23.67 -7.57
C ARG A 63 -1.78 -24.36 -8.28
N SER A 64 -0.56 -24.21 -7.76
CA SER A 64 0.66 -24.87 -8.22
C SER A 64 0.96 -26.11 -7.40
#